data_AF-G3AI03-F1
#
_entry.id   AF-G3AI03-F1
#
_cell.length_a   1.000
_cell.length_b   1.000
_cell.length_c   1.000
_cell.angle_alpha   90.00
_cell.angle_beta   90.00
_cell.angle_gamma   90.00
#
_symmetry.space_group_name_H-M   'P 1'
#
loop_
_entity.id
_entity.type
_entity.pdbx_description
1 polymer ?
#
loop_
_entity_poly.entity_id
_entity_poly.type
_entity_poly.pdbx_seq_one_letter_code
_entity_poly.pdbx_strand_id
1 'polypeptide(L)'
;MSFRDAFQPYIDNPGKYKDLVIFHDENVIIIKDMYPKAIRHLLVIPRNTLVSKKHPLDAFNTNYPEFTGEELYESISRYVEKAKDIIIKDLQEKFQVNAQSLTEFRNTFINAGVHSIPSLNNLHVHVITQDFHSPKLKNKKHYNSFTTKFFVPFDELNPIYNEKYYKL
;
A
#
# COMPACT_ATOMS: atom_id res chain seq x y z
N MET A 1 6.62 20.87 -9.85
CA MET A 1 6.72 19.71 -8.94
C MET A 1 7.31 18.54 -9.72
N SER A 2 8.29 17.82 -9.14
CA SER A 2 8.84 16.61 -9.74
C SER A 2 7.77 15.52 -9.82
N PHE A 3 7.79 14.69 -10.87
CA PHE A 3 6.91 13.51 -10.95
C PHE A 3 7.08 12.59 -9.74
N ARG A 4 8.28 12.58 -9.13
CA ARG A 4 8.57 11.74 -7.95
C ARG A 4 7.79 12.15 -6.70
N ASP A 5 7.25 13.37 -6.64
CA ASP A 5 6.46 13.88 -5.52
C ASP A 5 4.94 13.89 -5.82
N ALA A 6 4.49 13.04 -6.74
CA ALA A 6 3.10 12.99 -7.20
C ALA A 6 2.05 12.81 -6.09
N PHE A 7 2.42 12.23 -4.94
CA PHE A 7 1.49 12.01 -3.83
C PHE A 7 1.42 13.17 -2.83
N GLN A 8 2.37 14.11 -2.87
CA GLN A 8 2.41 15.21 -1.91
C GLN A 8 1.11 16.04 -1.87
N PRO A 9 0.49 16.40 -3.02
CA PRO A 9 -0.77 17.14 -3.00
C PRO A 9 -1.91 16.40 -2.30
N TYR A 10 -1.95 15.06 -2.39
CA TYR A 10 -2.98 14.23 -1.76
C TYR A 10 -2.74 14.08 -0.26
N ILE A 11 -1.48 14.02 0.17
CA ILE A 11 -1.08 13.98 1.59
C ILE A 11 -1.43 15.29 2.28
N ASP A 12 -1.14 16.42 1.64
CA ASP A 12 -1.32 17.75 2.21
C ASP A 12 -2.80 18.14 2.27
N ASN A 13 -3.59 17.78 1.25
CA ASN A 13 -4.97 18.23 1.11
C ASN A 13 -5.93 17.09 0.68
N PRO A 14 -6.05 15.99 1.45
CA PRO A 14 -6.79 14.80 1.01
C PRO A 14 -8.26 15.09 0.68
N GLY A 15 -8.92 15.96 1.45
CA GLY A 15 -10.33 16.31 1.25
C GLY A 15 -10.65 17.03 -0.08
N LYS A 16 -9.65 17.53 -0.81
CA LYS A 16 -9.83 18.12 -2.14
C LYS A 16 -9.97 17.07 -3.24
N TYR A 17 -9.57 15.82 -3.00
CA TYR A 17 -9.44 14.77 -4.02
C TYR A 17 -10.40 13.61 -3.76
N LYS A 18 -11.69 13.89 -3.56
CA LYS A 18 -12.71 12.92 -3.12
C LYS A 18 -12.88 11.68 -4.02
N ASP A 19 -12.60 11.80 -5.32
CA ASP A 19 -12.72 10.67 -6.26
C ASP A 19 -11.56 9.67 -6.14
N LEU A 20 -10.41 10.17 -5.67
CA LEU A 20 -9.14 9.45 -5.58
C LEU A 20 -8.86 8.96 -4.16
N VAL A 21 -9.03 9.84 -3.18
CA VAL A 21 -8.80 9.58 -1.76
C VAL A 21 -10.08 9.00 -1.15
N ILE A 22 -10.04 7.69 -0.91
CA ILE A 22 -11.20 6.93 -0.40
C ILE A 22 -11.25 6.88 1.13
N PHE A 23 -10.11 7.13 1.78
CA PHE A 23 -10.02 7.28 3.22
C PHE A 23 -8.84 8.21 3.56
N HIS A 24 -9.00 9.02 4.59
CA HIS A 24 -7.90 9.75 5.19
C HIS A 24 -8.19 10.03 6.66
N ASP A 25 -7.13 10.05 7.46
CA ASP A 25 -7.11 10.56 8.82
C ASP A 25 -5.80 11.31 9.05
N GLU A 26 -5.47 11.65 10.29
CA GLU A 26 -4.23 12.31 10.66
C GLU A 26 -2.96 11.50 10.32
N ASN A 27 -3.06 10.17 10.24
CA ASN A 27 -1.90 9.28 10.10
C ASN A 27 -1.65 8.86 8.65
N VAL A 28 -2.70 8.53 7.90
CA VAL A 28 -2.59 7.99 6.54
C VAL A 28 -3.61 8.57 5.58
N ILE A 29 -3.32 8.41 4.29
CA ILE A 29 -4.32 8.42 3.23
C ILE A 29 -4.38 7.04 2.58
N ILE A 30 -5.58 6.61 2.18
CA ILE A 30 -5.77 5.46 1.28
C ILE A 30 -6.36 6.00 -0.01
N ILE A 31 -5.67 5.74 -1.12
CA ILE A 31 -6.04 6.25 -2.44
C ILE A 31 -6.19 5.13 -3.45
N LYS A 32 -7.00 5.35 -4.48
CA LYS A 32 -6.94 4.54 -5.70
C LYS A 32 -5.65 4.86 -6.45
N ASP A 33 -4.92 3.85 -6.93
CA ASP A 33 -3.79 4.10 -7.82
C ASP A 33 -4.32 4.69 -9.15
N MET A 34 -3.78 5.84 -9.60
CA MET A 34 -4.18 6.48 -10.87
C MET A 34 -3.75 5.67 -12.11
N TYR A 35 -2.79 4.78 -11.94
CA TYR A 35 -2.26 3.87 -12.96
C TYR A 35 -2.36 2.42 -12.46
N PRO A 36 -3.58 1.92 -12.15
CA PRO A 36 -3.76 0.65 -11.46
C PRO A 36 -3.18 -0.50 -12.28
N LYS A 37 -2.59 -1.51 -11.64
CA LYS A 37 -1.96 -2.66 -12.34
C LYS A 37 -2.81 -3.92 -12.29
N ALA A 38 -3.94 -3.85 -11.60
CA ALA A 38 -5.00 -4.84 -11.51
C ALA A 38 -6.36 -4.11 -11.43
N ILE A 39 -7.48 -4.85 -11.43
CA ILE A 39 -8.83 -4.29 -11.32
C ILE A 39 -8.97 -3.44 -10.04
N ARG A 40 -8.40 -3.91 -8.92
CA ARG A 40 -8.37 -3.17 -7.66
C ARG A 40 -6.94 -2.96 -7.23
N HIS A 41 -6.54 -1.69 -7.16
CA HIS A 41 -5.21 -1.30 -6.75
C HIS A 41 -5.31 -0.04 -5.89
N LEU A 42 -5.11 -0.21 -4.59
CA LEU A 42 -5.10 0.85 -3.60
C LEU A 42 -3.69 1.07 -3.09
N LEU A 43 -3.45 2.27 -2.56
CA LEU A 43 -2.19 2.64 -1.93
C LEU A 43 -2.47 3.17 -0.52
N VAL A 44 -1.80 2.61 0.49
CA VAL A 44 -1.76 3.15 1.85
C VAL A 44 -0.50 4.01 1.98
N ILE A 45 -0.67 5.29 2.29
CA ILE A 45 0.41 6.29 2.26
C ILE A 45 0.46 7.02 3.61
N PRO A 46 1.54 6.89 4.39
CA PRO A 46 1.72 7.63 5.63
C PRO A 46 1.87 9.13 5.37
N ARG A 47 1.25 9.94 6.24
CA ARG A 47 1.27 11.41 6.17
C ARG A 47 2.44 12.04 6.92
N ASN A 48 2.93 11.39 7.97
CA ASN A 48 4.10 11.85 8.71
C ASN A 48 5.30 12.00 7.77
N THR A 49 5.90 13.19 7.70
CA THR A 49 6.95 13.51 6.71
C THR A 49 8.21 12.67 6.87
N LEU A 50 8.61 12.35 8.12
CA LEU A 50 9.79 11.54 8.41
C LEU A 50 9.62 10.12 7.89
N VAL A 51 8.41 9.56 8.04
CA VAL A 51 8.06 8.23 7.53
C VAL A 51 7.86 8.27 6.01
N SER A 52 7.09 9.25 5.53
CA SER A 52 6.67 9.32 4.14
C SER A 52 7.87 9.46 3.20
N LYS A 53 8.97 10.10 3.59
CA LYS A 53 10.16 10.23 2.74
C LYS A 53 11.22 9.14 2.96
N LYS A 54 10.97 8.16 3.83
CA LYS A 54 11.88 7.03 4.05
C LYS A 54 11.79 6.01 2.94
N HIS A 55 12.91 5.33 2.69
CA HIS A 55 12.93 4.18 1.81
C HIS A 55 12.04 3.06 2.40
N PRO A 56 11.21 2.37 1.59
CA PRO A 56 10.22 1.42 2.09
C PRO A 56 10.80 0.27 2.90
N LEU A 57 12.02 -0.17 2.58
CA LEU A 57 12.69 -1.26 3.30
C LEU A 57 13.28 -0.82 4.66
N ASP A 58 13.42 0.49 4.88
CA ASP A 58 14.02 1.04 6.10
C ASP A 58 12.96 1.63 7.03
N ALA A 59 11.78 1.97 6.50
CA ALA A 59 10.76 2.74 7.20
C ALA A 59 10.31 2.08 8.51
N PHE A 60 10.11 0.76 8.51
CA PHE A 60 9.66 -0.01 9.68
C PHE A 60 10.81 -0.50 10.56
N ASN A 61 12.05 -0.39 10.10
CA ASN A 61 13.26 -0.72 10.88
C ASN A 61 13.91 0.53 11.49
N THR A 62 13.29 1.70 11.33
CA THR A 62 13.77 2.97 11.87
C THR A 62 12.95 3.36 13.09
N ASN A 63 13.59 3.75 14.19
CA ASN A 63 12.92 4.44 15.28
C ASN A 63 12.81 5.95 14.99
N TYR A 64 11.66 6.52 15.28
CA TYR A 64 11.34 7.93 15.09
C TYR A 64 11.25 8.63 16.45
N PRO A 65 11.26 9.97 16.50
CA PRO A 65 11.21 10.70 17.77
C PRO A 65 9.99 10.37 18.65
N GLU A 66 8.85 10.03 18.05
CA GLU A 66 7.57 9.84 18.75
C GLU A 66 7.09 8.38 18.81
N PHE A 67 7.69 7.48 18.04
CA PHE A 67 7.29 6.08 17.95
C PHE A 67 8.41 5.23 17.35
N THR A 68 8.39 3.95 17.66
CA THR A 68 9.30 2.94 17.14
C THR A 68 8.90 2.45 15.75
N GLY A 69 9.82 1.78 15.07
CA GLY A 69 9.51 1.12 13.79
C GLY A 69 8.44 0.02 13.92
N GLU A 70 8.40 -0.67 15.06
CA GLU A 70 7.37 -1.67 15.39
C GLU A 70 5.99 -1.04 15.57
N GLU A 71 5.90 0.05 16.34
CA GLU A 71 4.64 0.81 16.50
C GLU A 71 4.13 1.36 15.17
N LEU A 72 5.04 1.83 14.30
CA LEU A 72 4.70 2.23 12.94
C LEU A 72 4.16 1.04 12.13
N TYR A 73 4.83 -0.11 12.17
CA TYR A 73 4.41 -1.31 11.44
C TYR A 73 3.00 -1.75 11.86
N GLU A 74 2.76 -1.85 13.18
CA GLU A 74 1.43 -2.20 13.73
C GLU A 74 0.36 -1.19 13.33
N SER A 75 0.69 0.10 13.34
CA SER A 75 -0.23 1.14 12.88
C SER A 75 -0.58 1.00 11.41
N ILE A 76 0.42 0.84 10.53
CA ILE A 76 0.21 0.69 9.09
C ILE A 76 -0.47 -0.64 8.74
N SER A 77 -0.20 -1.71 9.50
CA SER A 77 -0.88 -3.01 9.34
C SER A 77 -2.40 -2.87 9.44
N ARG A 78 -2.90 -2.12 10.43
CA ARG A 78 -4.35 -1.82 10.55
C ARG A 78 -4.91 -1.12 9.32
N TYR A 79 -4.15 -0.23 8.69
CA TYR A 79 -4.57 0.48 7.48
C TYR A 79 -4.47 -0.38 6.22
N VAL A 80 -3.53 -1.32 6.16
CA VAL A 80 -3.44 -2.34 5.11
C VAL A 80 -4.66 -3.26 5.16
N GLU A 81 -5.02 -3.74 6.35
CA GLU A 81 -6.22 -4.57 6.54
C GLU A 81 -7.49 -3.79 6.20
N LYS A 82 -7.58 -2.52 6.59
CA LYS A 82 -8.67 -1.63 6.18
C LYS A 82 -8.76 -1.49 4.66
N ALA A 83 -7.64 -1.37 3.96
CA ALA A 83 -7.63 -1.29 2.49
C ALA A 83 -8.11 -2.59 1.84
N LYS A 84 -7.74 -3.76 2.40
CA LYS A 84 -8.30 -5.06 1.97
C LYS A 84 -9.81 -5.09 2.20
N ASP A 85 -10.30 -4.61 3.35
CA ASP A 85 -11.73 -4.57 3.65
C ASP A 85 -12.51 -3.66 2.70
N ILE A 86 -11.93 -2.52 2.30
CA ILE A 86 -12.54 -1.65 1.29
C ILE A 86 -12.69 -2.38 -0.06
N ILE A 87 -11.69 -3.17 -0.47
CA ILE A 87 -11.79 -4.00 -1.67
C ILE A 87 -12.92 -5.03 -1.55
N ILE A 88 -13.04 -5.69 -0.39
CA ILE A 88 -14.08 -6.69 -0.14
C ILE A 88 -15.47 -6.06 -0.14
N LYS A 89 -15.62 -4.90 0.50
CA LYS A 89 -16.89 -4.16 0.49
C LYS A 89 -17.32 -3.80 -0.93
N ASP A 90 -16.40 -3.30 -1.75
CA ASP A 90 -16.68 -3.01 -3.18
C ASP A 90 -17.09 -4.26 -3.97
N LEU A 91 -16.51 -5.42 -3.66
CA LEU A 91 -16.91 -6.70 -4.27
C LEU A 91 -18.31 -7.13 -3.84
N GLN A 92 -18.59 -7.06 -2.54
CA GLN A 92 -19.88 -7.46 -1.98
C GLN A 92 -21.03 -6.58 -2.48
N GLU A 93 -20.79 -5.29 -2.69
CA GLU A 93 -21.79 -4.36 -3.24
C GLU A 93 -22.10 -4.63 -4.73
N LYS A 94 -21.14 -5.17 -5.49
CA LYS A 94 -21.27 -5.41 -6.94
C LYS A 94 -21.69 -6.83 -7.30
N PHE A 95 -21.43 -7.79 -6.42
CA PHE A 95 -21.61 -9.21 -6.69
C PHE A 95 -22.27 -9.90 -5.51
N GLN A 96 -23.23 -10.78 -5.79
CA GLN A 96 -23.82 -11.65 -4.77
C GLN A 96 -22.85 -12.81 -4.48
N VAL A 97 -21.93 -12.60 -3.54
CA VAL A 97 -20.92 -13.58 -3.13
C VAL A 97 -21.14 -13.93 -1.66
N ASN A 98 -21.01 -15.20 -1.32
CA ASN A 98 -21.14 -15.65 0.07
C ASN A 98 -19.92 -15.20 0.91
N ALA A 99 -20.10 -15.10 2.23
CA ALA A 99 -19.07 -14.59 3.14
C ALA A 99 -17.79 -15.44 3.17
N GLN A 100 -17.89 -16.75 2.99
CA GLN A 100 -16.74 -17.65 2.98
C GLN A 100 -15.85 -17.36 1.75
N SER A 101 -16.44 -17.28 0.56
CA SER A 101 -15.71 -16.95 -0.67
C SER A 101 -15.10 -15.55 -0.63
N LEU A 102 -15.76 -14.57 0.00
CA LEU A 102 -15.17 -13.24 0.21
C LEU A 102 -13.96 -13.30 1.16
N THR A 103 -14.02 -14.11 2.21
CA THR A 103 -12.92 -14.28 3.17
C THR A 103 -11.73 -14.96 2.52
N GLU A 104 -11.97 -16.02 1.75
CA GLU A 104 -10.96 -16.72 0.97
C GLU A 104 -10.31 -15.76 -0.05
N PHE A 105 -11.11 -15.04 -0.83
CA PHE A 105 -10.63 -14.03 -1.77
C PHE A 105 -9.76 -12.98 -1.08
N ARG A 106 -10.21 -12.46 0.07
CA ARG A 106 -9.50 -11.45 0.86
C ARG A 106 -8.09 -11.91 1.23
N ASN A 107 -7.97 -13.16 1.68
CA ASN A 107 -6.75 -13.68 2.26
C ASN A 107 -5.79 -14.29 1.22
N THR A 108 -6.30 -14.70 0.06
CA THR A 108 -5.50 -15.43 -0.95
C THR A 108 -5.30 -14.67 -2.25
N PHE A 109 -6.17 -13.70 -2.58
CA PHE A 109 -6.16 -13.01 -3.88
C PHE A 109 -5.82 -11.52 -3.78
N ILE A 110 -5.76 -10.96 -2.58
CA ILE A 110 -5.33 -9.58 -2.33
C ILE A 110 -3.95 -9.58 -1.69
N ASN A 111 -2.96 -9.03 -2.39
CA ASN A 111 -1.60 -8.87 -1.88
C ASN A 111 -1.39 -7.47 -1.31
N ALA A 112 -0.55 -7.40 -0.27
CA ALA A 112 -0.04 -6.16 0.27
C ALA A 112 1.50 -6.15 0.25
N GLY A 113 2.11 -5.01 -0.10
CA GLY A 113 3.57 -4.92 -0.15
C GLY A 113 4.10 -3.62 -0.74
N VAL A 114 5.42 -3.53 -0.83
CA VAL A 114 6.15 -2.36 -1.34
C VAL A 114 7.06 -2.77 -2.50
N HIS A 115 7.43 -1.82 -3.35
CA HIS A 115 8.51 -2.04 -4.29
C HIS A 115 9.87 -1.85 -3.60
N SER A 116 10.81 -2.77 -3.82
CA SER A 116 12.16 -2.70 -3.24
C SER A 116 12.98 -1.51 -3.75
N ILE A 117 12.64 -0.97 -4.93
CA ILE A 117 13.17 0.29 -5.46
C ILE A 117 11.98 1.15 -5.87
N PRO A 118 11.56 2.13 -5.05
CA PRO A 118 10.35 2.90 -5.31
C PRO A 118 10.52 3.88 -6.48
N SER A 119 9.46 4.06 -7.27
CA SER A 119 9.40 5.01 -8.38
C SER A 119 9.04 6.44 -7.95
N LEU A 120 8.42 6.57 -6.78
CA LEU A 120 7.98 7.83 -6.17
C LEU A 120 8.64 7.99 -4.81
N ASN A 121 8.77 9.24 -4.35
CA ASN A 121 9.50 9.57 -3.12
C ASN A 121 8.71 9.28 -1.85
N ASN A 122 7.37 9.30 -1.92
CA ASN A 122 6.54 9.03 -0.75
C ASN A 122 6.34 7.52 -0.57
N LEU A 123 6.55 7.00 0.63
CA LEU A 123 6.26 5.62 1.01
C LEU A 123 4.79 5.31 0.69
N HIS A 124 4.57 4.21 -0.02
CA HIS A 124 3.25 3.71 -0.35
C HIS A 124 3.24 2.19 -0.30
N VAL A 125 2.32 1.63 0.48
CA VAL A 125 2.05 0.19 0.50
C VAL A 125 0.96 -0.08 -0.52
N HIS A 126 1.28 -0.90 -1.52
CA HIS A 126 0.33 -1.40 -2.48
C HIS A 126 -0.61 -2.40 -1.81
N VAL A 127 -1.91 -2.26 -2.04
CA VAL A 127 -2.92 -3.27 -1.71
C VAL A 127 -3.67 -3.58 -2.99
N ILE A 128 -3.40 -4.75 -3.57
CA ILE A 128 -3.67 -5.03 -4.98
C ILE A 128 -4.23 -6.43 -5.18
N THR A 129 -5.23 -6.58 -6.06
CA THR A 129 -5.73 -7.89 -6.48
C THR A 129 -4.79 -8.56 -7.49
N GLN A 130 -4.74 -9.89 -7.48
CA GLN A 130 -3.78 -10.66 -8.30
C GLN A 130 -4.25 -10.95 -9.74
N ASP A 131 -5.35 -10.36 -10.19
CA ASP A 131 -5.83 -10.54 -11.57
C ASP A 131 -4.91 -9.89 -12.62
N PHE A 132 -4.16 -8.86 -12.21
CA PHE A 132 -3.31 -8.04 -13.08
C PHE A 132 -3.99 -7.63 -14.41
N HIS A 133 -5.30 -7.44 -14.39
CA HIS A 133 -6.10 -7.09 -15.55
C HIS A 133 -6.34 -5.57 -15.56
N SER A 134 -5.50 -4.84 -16.28
CA SER A 134 -5.62 -3.38 -16.39
C SER A 134 -5.06 -2.85 -17.71
N PRO A 135 -5.72 -1.88 -18.36
CA PRO A 135 -5.15 -1.18 -19.53
C PRO A 135 -3.89 -0.37 -19.20
N LYS A 136 -3.56 -0.16 -17.91
CA LYS A 136 -2.32 0.52 -17.48
C LYS A 136 -1.18 -0.47 -17.19
N LEU A 137 -1.43 -1.77 -17.17
CA LEU A 137 -0.40 -2.82 -17.16
C LEU A 137 0.17 -3.01 -18.58
N LYS A 138 1.00 -2.07 -19.03
CA LYS A 138 1.42 -1.96 -20.44
C LYS A 138 2.60 -2.82 -20.86
N ASN A 139 3.42 -3.29 -19.92
CA ASN A 139 4.70 -3.92 -20.26
C ASN A 139 5.16 -4.92 -19.20
N LYS A 140 6.14 -5.75 -19.58
CA LYS A 140 6.75 -6.78 -18.71
C LYS A 140 7.32 -6.19 -17.41
N LYS A 141 7.88 -4.98 -17.45
CA LYS A 141 8.41 -4.32 -16.24
C LYS A 141 7.29 -4.04 -15.23
N HIS A 142 6.12 -3.59 -15.68
CA HIS A 142 4.97 -3.39 -14.80
C HIS A 142 4.49 -4.70 -14.18
N TYR A 143 4.40 -5.78 -14.95
CA TYR A 143 3.99 -7.08 -14.41
C TYR A 143 5.01 -7.60 -13.40
N ASN A 144 6.29 -7.64 -13.80
CA ASN A 144 7.36 -8.15 -12.97
C ASN A 144 7.56 -7.37 -11.67
N SER A 145 7.17 -6.07 -11.61
CA SER A 145 7.31 -5.30 -10.38
C SER A 145 6.38 -5.79 -9.26
N PHE A 146 5.30 -6.53 -9.58
CA PHE A 146 4.38 -7.11 -8.61
C PHE A 146 4.49 -8.63 -8.46
N THR A 147 5.12 -9.32 -9.42
CA THR A 147 5.15 -10.79 -9.49
C THR A 147 6.55 -11.40 -9.33
N THR A 148 7.51 -10.61 -8.86
CA THR A 148 8.88 -11.06 -8.57
C THR A 148 9.32 -10.53 -7.21
N LYS A 149 10.54 -10.87 -6.78
CA LYS A 149 11.18 -10.33 -5.55
C LYS A 149 11.34 -8.80 -5.53
N PHE A 150 11.02 -8.12 -6.64
CA PHE A 150 10.90 -6.66 -6.66
C PHE A 150 9.72 -6.16 -5.82
N PHE A 151 8.67 -6.96 -5.69
CA PHE A 151 7.59 -6.75 -4.74
C PHE A 151 7.94 -7.44 -3.43
N VAL A 152 8.16 -6.64 -2.37
CA VAL A 152 8.43 -7.14 -1.04
C VAL A 152 7.09 -7.21 -0.29
N PRO A 153 6.61 -8.42 0.09
CA PRO A 153 5.38 -8.57 0.85
C PRO A 153 5.40 -7.74 2.13
N PHE A 154 4.24 -7.18 2.50
CA PHE A 154 4.16 -6.32 3.69
C PHE A 154 4.56 -7.07 4.97
N ASP A 155 4.17 -8.35 5.09
CA ASP A 155 4.52 -9.17 6.26
C ASP A 155 6.03 -9.40 6.40
N GLU A 156 6.77 -9.39 5.28
CA GLU A 156 8.24 -9.45 5.29
C GLU A 156 8.89 -8.13 5.72
N LEU A 157 8.12 -7.07 5.97
CA LEU A 157 8.61 -5.79 6.50
C LEU A 157 8.47 -5.69 8.03
N ASN A 158 7.86 -6.68 8.69
CA ASN A 158 7.70 -6.68 10.15
C ASN A 158 9.08 -6.67 10.83
N PRO A 159 9.44 -5.63 11.60
CA PRO A 159 10.77 -5.54 12.20
C PRO A 159 11.07 -6.70 13.16
N ILE A 160 10.07 -7.33 13.79
CA ILE A 160 10.29 -8.44 14.74
C ILE A 160 10.87 -9.68 14.05
N TYR A 161 10.44 -9.97 12.81
CA TYR A 161 10.77 -11.22 12.12
C TYR A 161 11.81 -11.06 11.00
N ASN A 162 12.29 -9.85 10.80
CA ASN A 162 12.99 -9.47 9.59
C ASN A 162 14.48 -9.23 9.79
N GLU A 163 15.23 -10.28 10.13
CA GLU A 163 16.69 -10.23 10.32
C GLU A 163 17.43 -9.64 9.10
N LYS A 164 16.86 -9.77 7.89
CA LYS A 164 17.46 -9.32 6.63
C LYS A 164 17.52 -7.79 6.52
N TYR A 165 16.53 -7.08 7.07
CA TYR A 165 16.46 -5.62 7.05
C TYR A 165 16.61 -4.99 8.46
N TYR A 166 16.75 -5.80 9.52
CA TYR A 166 17.00 -5.37 10.91
C TYR A 166 18.37 -4.72 11.15
N LYS A 167 19.18 -4.48 10.11
CA LYS A 167 20.53 -3.94 10.28
C LYS A 167 20.52 -2.42 10.31
N LEU A 168 20.15 -1.82 11.44
CA LEU A 168 20.66 -0.54 11.93
C LEU A 168 20.58 -0.47 13.46
#